data_AF-A0A0H5QLL6-F1
#
_entry.id   AF-A0A0H5QLL6-F1
#
_cell.length_a   1.000
_cell.length_b   1.000
_cell.length_c   1.000
_cell.angle_alpha   90.00
_cell.angle_beta   90.00
_cell.angle_gamma   90.00
#
_symmetry.space_group_name_H-M   'P 1'
#
loop_
_entity.id
_entity.type
_entity.pdbx_description
1 polymer ?
#
loop_
_entity_poly.entity_id
_entity_poly.type
_entity_poly.pdbx_seq_one_letter_code
_entity_poly.pdbx_strand_id
1 'polypeptide(L)'
;MSTCKGSRTEREPLLRHGDIHMPHPIYGDPAHELATVHMVLWLPRASRDLPVRAQALGRAETQRAALWTVDNDWEDGGDQHGYHAGDFFSHVAMVALQDHPTSQRQVDACMVGEGWAQDQMF
;
A
#
# COMPACT_ATOMS: atom_id res chain seq x y z
N MET A 1 -3.94 -45.28 72.00
CA MET A 1 -3.75 -45.75 70.62
C MET A 1 -5.07 -45.49 69.89
N SER A 2 -5.21 -44.39 69.14
CA SER A 2 -4.98 -44.29 67.69
C SER A 2 -5.93 -45.23 66.92
N THR A 3 -6.95 -44.79 66.16
CA THR A 3 -6.84 -43.98 64.93
C THR A 3 -8.21 -43.51 64.38
N CYS A 4 -8.20 -42.30 63.79
CA CYS A 4 -8.83 -41.77 62.56
C CYS A 4 -10.18 -42.34 62.04
N LYS A 5 -11.25 -41.53 61.91
CA LYS A 5 -11.60 -40.57 60.83
C LYS A 5 -11.79 -41.23 59.43
N GLY A 6 -13.04 -41.36 59.00
CA GLY A 6 -13.44 -41.56 57.60
C GLY A 6 -14.31 -40.38 57.14
N SER A 7 -13.68 -39.37 56.56
CA SER A 7 -14.33 -38.17 56.01
C SER A 7 -15.01 -38.49 54.67
N ARG A 8 -16.27 -38.10 54.59
CA ARG A 8 -17.14 -38.06 53.42
C ARG A 8 -16.46 -37.27 52.31
N THR A 9 -16.17 -37.91 51.17
CA THR A 9 -15.64 -37.23 49.98
C THR A 9 -16.81 -36.57 49.26
N GLU A 10 -17.01 -35.28 49.51
CA GLU A 10 -17.90 -34.44 48.72
C GLU A 10 -17.32 -34.34 47.30
N ARG A 11 -18.08 -34.82 46.31
CA ARG A 11 -17.76 -34.63 44.90
C ARG A 11 -18.14 -33.20 44.55
N GLU A 12 -17.15 -32.31 44.44
CA GLU A 12 -17.31 -31.00 43.84
C GLU A 12 -17.89 -31.14 42.42
N PRO A 13 -18.93 -30.37 42.06
CA PRO A 13 -19.36 -30.29 40.68
C PRO A 13 -18.30 -29.49 39.90
N LEU A 14 -17.68 -30.14 38.92
CA LEU A 14 -16.88 -29.50 37.86
C LEU A 14 -17.66 -28.30 37.30
N LEU A 15 -17.22 -27.10 37.67
CA LEU A 15 -17.60 -25.86 37.03
C LEU A 15 -17.21 -25.99 35.55
N ARG A 16 -18.20 -26.31 34.71
CA ARG A 16 -18.09 -26.22 33.26
C ARG A 16 -17.64 -24.79 32.97
N HIS A 17 -16.37 -24.65 32.60
CA HIS A 17 -15.86 -23.42 32.04
C HIS A 17 -16.77 -23.11 30.86
N GLY A 18 -17.65 -22.15 31.05
CA GLY A 18 -18.47 -21.62 29.99
C GLY A 18 -17.53 -21.23 28.88
N ASP A 19 -17.78 -21.77 27.69
CA ASP A 19 -17.10 -21.40 26.47
C ASP A 19 -17.21 -19.88 26.33
N ILE A 20 -16.14 -19.17 26.70
CA ILE A 20 -16.02 -17.74 26.44
C ILE A 20 -15.84 -17.62 24.94
N HIS A 21 -16.96 -17.59 24.24
CA HIS A 21 -17.04 -17.31 22.82
C HIS A 21 -16.67 -15.83 22.63
N MET A 22 -15.38 -15.50 22.67
CA MET A 22 -14.93 -14.20 22.20
C MET A 22 -15.20 -14.19 20.69
N PRO A 23 -16.14 -13.38 20.18
CA PRO A 23 -16.33 -13.27 18.75
C PRO A 23 -14.97 -12.84 18.18
N HIS A 24 -14.46 -13.62 17.21
CA HIS A 24 -13.26 -13.22 16.49
C HIS A 24 -13.49 -11.79 15.99
N PRO A 25 -12.51 -10.87 16.15
CA PRO A 25 -12.65 -9.53 15.61
C PRO A 25 -13.00 -9.67 14.13
N ILE A 26 -14.16 -9.16 13.75
CA ILE A 26 -14.53 -9.04 12.34
C ILE A 26 -13.63 -7.93 11.81
N TYR A 27 -12.44 -8.31 11.36
CA TYR A 27 -11.63 -7.43 10.55
C TYR A 27 -12.45 -7.21 9.28
N GLY A 28 -12.95 -5.99 9.09
CA GLY A 28 -13.56 -5.59 7.81
C GLY A 28 -12.55 -5.75 6.67
N ASP A 29 -13.02 -5.53 5.45
CA ASP A 29 -12.12 -5.59 4.29
C ASP A 29 -10.90 -4.66 4.52
N PRO A 30 -9.68 -5.13 4.25
CA PRO A 30 -8.49 -4.32 4.45
C PRO A 30 -8.60 -3.01 3.68
N ALA A 31 -8.50 -1.89 4.39
CA ALA A 31 -8.47 -0.57 3.77
C ALA A 31 -7.20 -0.45 2.91
N HIS A 32 -7.38 -0.53 1.59
CA HIS A 32 -6.31 -0.38 0.60
C HIS A 32 -6.13 1.09 0.20
N GLU A 33 -6.04 1.96 1.19
CA GLU A 33 -5.89 3.40 1.00
C GLU A 33 -4.42 3.76 0.78
N LEU A 34 -4.18 4.75 -0.08
CA LEU A 34 -2.84 5.26 -0.34
C LEU A 34 -2.28 5.94 0.92
N ALA A 35 -1.18 5.40 1.44
CA ALA A 35 -0.53 5.90 2.66
C ALA A 35 0.82 6.57 2.38
N THR A 36 1.63 5.99 1.50
CA THR A 36 2.95 6.55 1.14
C THR A 36 3.17 6.53 -0.36
N VAL A 37 3.91 7.54 -0.85
CA VAL A 37 4.42 7.59 -2.22
C VAL A 37 5.94 7.60 -2.17
N HIS A 38 6.55 6.65 -2.86
CA HIS A 38 8.00 6.53 -2.98
C HIS A 38 8.41 6.93 -4.39
N MET A 39 9.25 7.95 -4.51
CA MET A 39 9.74 8.46 -5.79
C MET A 39 11.25 8.26 -5.87
N VAL A 40 11.72 7.76 -7.01
CA VAL A 40 13.14 7.48 -7.27
C VAL A 40 13.52 8.06 -8.61
N LEU A 41 14.63 8.79 -8.66
CA LEU A 41 15.25 9.31 -9.87
C LEU A 41 16.63 8.69 -10.04
N TRP A 42 16.86 8.03 -11.16
CA TRP A 42 18.16 7.53 -11.56
C TRP A 42 18.77 8.50 -12.56
N LEU A 43 19.90 9.08 -12.17
CA LEU A 43 20.66 10.00 -13.01
C LEU A 43 21.75 9.25 -13.79
N PRO A 44 22.03 9.64 -15.05
CA PRO A 44 23.18 9.15 -15.80
C PRO A 44 24.48 9.43 -15.05
N ARG A 45 25.43 8.51 -15.18
CA ARG A 45 26.83 8.78 -14.82
C ARG A 45 27.54 9.32 -16.04
N ALA A 46 28.39 10.33 -15.86
CA ALA A 46 29.19 10.95 -16.93
C ALA A 46 30.04 9.97 -17.79
N SER A 47 30.20 8.72 -17.36
CA SER A 47 30.93 7.67 -18.07
C SER A 47 30.05 6.68 -18.86
N ARG A 48 28.72 6.80 -18.79
CA ARG A 48 27.77 5.92 -19.49
C ARG A 48 26.57 6.72 -19.98
N ASP A 49 26.28 6.54 -21.26
CA ASP A 49 25.11 7.07 -21.96
C ASP A 49 23.86 6.26 -21.53
N LEU A 50 23.41 6.49 -20.29
CA LEU A 50 22.22 5.86 -19.75
C LEU A 50 21.10 6.89 -19.70
N PRO A 51 19.86 6.54 -20.08
CA PRO A 51 18.75 7.46 -19.99
C PRO A 51 18.52 7.88 -18.53
N VAL A 52 18.04 9.11 -18.34
CA VAL A 52 17.44 9.50 -17.06
C VAL A 52 16.17 8.66 -16.90
N ARG A 53 16.01 8.06 -15.72
CA ARG A 53 14.82 7.27 -15.39
C ARG A 53 14.20 7.77 -14.11
N ALA A 54 12.88 7.81 -14.06
CA ALA A 54 12.12 8.07 -12.85
C ALA A 54 11.10 6.95 -12.60
N GLN A 55 10.82 6.69 -11.32
CA GLN A 55 9.76 5.79 -10.90
C GLN A 55 9.05 6.38 -9.69
N ALA A 56 7.74 6.22 -9.65
CA ALA A 56 6.91 6.52 -8.50
C ALA A 56 6.04 5.32 -8.13
N LEU A 57 5.91 5.04 -6.84
CA LEU A 57 5.21 3.89 -6.29
C LEU A 57 4.25 4.36 -5.19
N GLY A 58 2.96 4.08 -5.35
CA GLY A 58 1.97 4.27 -4.29
C GLY A 58 1.83 3.02 -3.44
N ARG A 59 1.85 3.15 -2.11
CA ARG A 59 1.72 2.01 -1.18
C ARG A 59 0.61 2.23 -0.17
N ALA A 60 -0.09 1.15 0.13
CA ALA A 60 -1.04 1.11 1.24
C ALA A 60 -0.34 0.95 2.58
N GLU A 61 -1.06 1.26 3.66
CA GLU A 61 -0.60 1.09 5.05
C GLU A 61 -0.14 -0.34 5.34
N THR A 62 -0.79 -1.34 4.73
CA THR A 62 -0.41 -2.76 4.90
C THR A 62 0.96 -3.09 4.30
N GLN A 63 1.51 -2.23 3.43
CA GLN A 63 2.83 -2.31 2.79
C GLN A 63 3.19 -3.64 2.09
N ARG A 64 2.22 -4.53 1.86
CA ARG A 64 2.46 -5.85 1.23
C ARG A 64 2.81 -5.74 -0.25
N ALA A 65 2.18 -4.82 -0.97
CA ALA A 65 2.39 -4.56 -2.38
C ALA A 65 2.17 -3.07 -2.70
N ALA A 66 2.72 -2.61 -3.81
CA ALA A 66 2.37 -1.30 -4.36
C ALA A 66 0.93 -1.36 -4.91
N LEU A 67 0.17 -0.30 -4.64
CA LEU A 67 -1.16 -0.08 -5.24
C LEU A 67 -1.04 0.25 -6.72
N TRP A 68 0.01 1.00 -7.07
CA TRP A 68 0.32 1.42 -8.42
C TRP A 68 1.80 1.78 -8.55
N THR A 69 2.28 1.74 -9.79
CA THR A 69 3.63 2.13 -10.22
C THR A 69 3.53 3.00 -11.46
N VAL A 70 4.29 4.08 -11.52
CA VAL A 70 4.45 4.91 -12.71
C VAL A 70 5.94 4.99 -13.00
N ASP A 71 6.35 4.54 -14.17
CA ASP A 71 7.72 4.62 -14.67
C ASP A 71 7.79 5.64 -15.81
N ASN A 72 8.90 6.38 -15.90
CA ASN A 72 9.18 7.25 -17.03
C ASN A 72 10.67 7.21 -17.36
N ASP A 73 10.98 7.06 -18.64
CA ASP A 73 12.33 6.97 -19.17
C ASP A 73 12.48 8.05 -20.23
N TRP A 74 13.54 8.87 -20.15
CA TRP A 74 13.83 9.90 -21.14
C TRP A 74 15.09 9.52 -21.90
N GLU A 75 14.97 9.32 -23.22
CA GLU A 75 16.12 9.10 -24.09
C GLU A 75 16.98 10.36 -24.16
N ASP A 76 18.30 10.19 -24.00
CA ASP A 76 19.26 11.27 -24.06
C ASP A 76 19.25 11.89 -25.47
N GLY A 77 18.95 13.18 -25.57
CA GLY A 77 19.14 13.93 -26.82
C GLY A 77 18.28 15.16 -27.05
N GLY A 78 17.19 15.35 -26.30
CA GLY A 78 16.22 16.41 -26.60
C GLY A 78 16.27 17.64 -25.70
N ASP A 79 16.06 17.46 -24.39
CA ASP A 79 15.24 18.47 -23.72
C ASP A 79 15.80 19.11 -22.44
N GLN A 80 15.93 20.43 -22.54
CA GLN A 80 15.70 21.45 -21.52
C GLN A 80 16.00 21.05 -20.05
N HIS A 81 17.28 21.02 -19.68
CA HIS A 81 17.74 21.24 -18.30
C HIS A 81 17.08 20.38 -17.18
N GLY A 82 16.55 19.19 -17.51
CA GLY A 82 15.94 18.30 -16.51
C GLY A 82 14.51 18.68 -16.07
N TYR A 83 13.84 19.61 -16.77
CA TYR A 83 12.47 20.03 -16.41
C TYR A 83 11.47 18.87 -16.43
N HIS A 84 11.66 17.87 -17.29
CA HIS A 84 10.74 16.74 -17.42
C HIS A 84 10.66 15.86 -16.17
N ALA A 85 11.77 15.64 -15.47
CA ALA A 85 11.76 14.86 -14.22
C ALA A 85 11.05 15.62 -13.10
N GLY A 86 11.27 16.94 -13.02
CA GLY A 86 10.58 17.80 -12.06
C GLY A 86 9.08 17.87 -12.29
N ASP A 87 8.67 18.02 -13.56
CA ASP A 87 7.26 18.03 -13.96
C ASP A 87 6.59 16.68 -13.68
N PHE A 88 7.27 15.57 -14.03
CA PHE A 88 6.81 14.22 -13.73
C PHE A 88 6.51 14.02 -12.23
N PHE A 89 7.49 14.32 -11.35
CA PHE A 89 7.26 14.15 -9.92
C PHE A 89 6.21 15.11 -9.36
N SER A 90 6.15 16.33 -9.88
CA SER A 90 5.13 17.31 -9.48
C SER A 90 3.72 16.83 -9.84
N HIS A 91 3.55 16.32 -11.07
CA HIS A 91 2.27 15.78 -11.53
C HIS A 91 1.87 14.54 -10.73
N VAL A 92 2.78 13.58 -10.51
CA VAL A 92 2.49 12.41 -9.69
C VAL A 92 2.15 12.79 -8.24
N ALA A 93 2.86 13.76 -7.66
CA ALA A 93 2.56 14.25 -6.32
C ALA A 93 1.17 14.90 -6.24
N MET A 94 0.76 15.65 -7.28
CA MET A 94 -0.57 16.23 -7.38
C MET A 94 -1.65 15.15 -7.44
N VAL A 95 -1.51 14.16 -8.32
CA VAL A 95 -2.44 13.02 -8.43
C VAL A 95 -2.54 12.27 -7.10
N ALA A 96 -1.41 12.02 -6.44
CA ALA A 96 -1.40 11.33 -5.15
C ALA A 96 -2.10 12.11 -4.03
N LEU A 97 -1.92 13.44 -3.97
CA LEU A 97 -2.47 14.30 -2.93
C LEU A 97 -3.92 14.71 -3.17
N GLN A 98 -4.39 14.72 -4.42
CA GLN A 98 -5.73 15.18 -4.77
C GLN A 98 -6.69 14.01 -5.00
N ASP A 99 -6.28 13.02 -5.78
CA ASP A 99 -7.16 11.95 -6.23
C ASP A 99 -7.04 10.68 -5.39
N HIS A 100 -5.94 10.54 -4.64
CA HIS A 100 -5.65 9.37 -3.78
C HIS A 100 -5.88 8.01 -4.48
N PRO A 101 -5.27 7.76 -5.66
CA PRO A 101 -5.53 6.54 -6.41
C PRO A 101 -5.15 5.29 -5.60
N THR A 102 -6.09 4.35 -5.57
CA THR A 102 -6.00 3.08 -4.84
C THR A 102 -5.64 1.89 -5.73
N SER A 103 -5.47 2.13 -7.02
CA SER A 103 -5.13 1.09 -8.01
C SER A 103 -4.40 1.67 -9.21
N GLN A 104 -3.70 0.81 -9.96
CA GLN A 104 -3.03 1.20 -11.21
C GLN A 104 -3.97 1.89 -12.19
N ARG A 105 -5.17 1.32 -12.39
CA ARG A 105 -6.17 1.89 -13.30
C ARG A 105 -6.56 3.33 -12.94
N GLN A 106 -6.69 3.63 -11.65
CA GLN A 106 -7.04 4.98 -11.20
C GLN A 106 -5.89 5.95 -11.44
N VAL A 107 -4.64 5.58 -11.14
CA VAL A 107 -3.51 6.48 -11.40
C VAL A 107 -3.35 6.74 -12.90
N ASP A 108 -3.54 5.72 -13.75
CA ASP A 108 -3.47 5.87 -15.20
C ASP A 108 -4.52 6.86 -15.71
N ALA A 109 -5.75 6.76 -15.20
CA ALA A 109 -6.84 7.68 -15.54
C ALA A 109 -6.55 9.13 -15.12
N CYS A 110 -5.97 9.33 -13.92
CA CYS A 110 -5.59 10.65 -13.41
C CYS A 110 -4.43 11.27 -14.21
N MET A 111 -3.43 10.47 -14.58
CA MET A 111 -2.22 10.95 -15.27
C MET A 111 -2.47 11.40 -16.72
N VAL A 112 -3.54 10.94 -17.36
CA VAL A 112 -3.91 11.35 -18.73
C VAL A 112 -4.53 12.75 -18.78
N GLY A 113 -5.14 13.24 -17.70
CA GLY A 113 -5.67 14.61 -17.60
C GLY A 113 -6.90 14.94 -18.47
N GLU A 114 -7.22 14.14 -19.49
CA GLU A 114 -8.35 14.35 -20.40
C GLU A 114 -9.50 13.40 -20.09
N GLY A 115 -10.43 13.81 -19.21
CA GLY A 115 -11.61 13.00 -18.85
C GLY A 115 -12.51 12.61 -20.03
N TRP A 116 -12.36 13.28 -21.19
CA TRP A 116 -13.07 12.99 -22.44
C TRP A 116 -12.31 12.04 -23.38
N ALA A 117 -11.02 11.77 -23.15
CA ALA A 117 -10.23 10.78 -23.88
C ALA A 117 -10.23 9.40 -23.19
N GLN A 118 -10.86 9.28 -22.01
CA GLN A 118 -10.94 8.05 -21.24
C GLN A 118 -11.91 7.00 -21.82
N ASP A 119 -12.66 7.31 -22.89
CA ASP A 119 -13.61 6.39 -23.54
C ASP A 119 -12.96 5.07 -24.02
N GLN A 120 -11.63 5.02 -24.16
CA GLN A 120 -10.90 3.79 -24.52
C GLN A 120 -10.34 3.00 -23.32
N MET A 121 -10.47 3.53 -22.09
CA MET A 121 -10.01 2.88 -20.86
C MET A 121 -11.13 2.15 -20.10
N PHE A 122 -12.36 2.15 -20.61
CA PHE A 122 -13.54 1.50 -20.00
C PHE A 122 -14.06 0.30 -20.79
#